data_AF-A0A081XQJ4-F1
#
_entry.id   AF-A0A081XQJ4-F1
#
_cell.length_a   1.000
_cell.length_b   1.000
_cell.length_c   1.000
_cell.angle_alpha   90.00
_cell.angle_beta   90.00
_cell.angle_gamma   90.00
#
_symmetry.space_group_name_H-M   'P 1'
#
loop_
_entity.id
_entity.type
_entity.pdbx_description
1 polymer ?
#
loop_
_entity_poly.entity_id
_entity_poly.type
_entity_poly.pdbx_seq_one_letter_code
_entity_poly.pdbx_strand_id
1 'polypeptide(L)'
;AAALAETVDAGRTVEAHRLGPRRVALTDRRVGEWTAWERYTLWLRSVLFPVVNITHVTVLGSVLMIGGVFVLRGWIGVGQLTTGALIAQMLVDPVGLILRWYDELQVAQVSLARLVGVRDIEPDAGDAGLVPEGRRVHADRVRFGYREGVDVLREVSLRVAPGTRLALVGPSGAGKSTLGRLLAGIYAPRDGRVTLGDAELSRMTAEQVRAHVALVNQEHHVFVGSLRDNLRLARTGAGDAELWAALGAVDADGWARALDEGLDTEVGSGGFALTPAQAQQIALARLVLADPHTLVLDEATSLLDPRAARHLERSLARVLDGRTVVAIAHRLHTAHDADVIAVVEDGRISELGSHDELVAADGAYAALWRSWHG
;
A
#
# COMPACT_ATOMS: atom_id res chain seq x y z
N ALA A 1 12.97 2.97 -23.98
CA ALA A 1 11.86 3.76 -23.40
C ALA A 1 12.26 4.47 -22.10
N ALA A 2 12.59 3.75 -21.01
CA ALA A 2 12.82 4.35 -19.68
C ALA A 2 13.85 5.52 -19.62
N ALA A 3 15.04 5.39 -20.23
CA ALA A 3 16.05 6.47 -20.20
C ALA A 3 15.66 7.73 -20.97
N LEU A 4 14.83 7.59 -22.01
CA LEU A 4 14.29 8.72 -22.76
C LEU A 4 13.26 9.46 -21.92
N ALA A 5 12.31 8.72 -21.34
CA ALA A 5 11.31 9.27 -20.42
C ALA A 5 11.96 10.00 -19.24
N GLU A 6 12.94 9.38 -18.59
CA GLU A 6 13.71 9.98 -17.50
C GLU A 6 14.45 11.26 -17.92
N THR A 7 14.92 11.37 -19.17
CA THR A 7 15.59 12.58 -19.68
C THR A 7 14.59 13.70 -19.94
N VAL A 8 13.39 13.37 -20.41
CA VAL A 8 12.31 14.34 -20.63
C VAL A 8 11.78 14.85 -19.29
N ASP A 9 11.50 13.96 -18.34
CA ASP A 9 10.99 14.32 -17.01
C ASP A 9 12.00 15.19 -16.24
N ALA A 10 13.30 14.90 -16.37
CA ALA A 10 14.37 15.65 -15.72
C ALA A 10 14.95 16.79 -16.58
N GLY A 11 14.23 17.28 -17.60
CA GLY A 11 14.76 18.22 -18.60
C GLY A 11 15.44 19.46 -18.00
N ARG A 12 14.82 20.10 -17.01
CA ARG A 12 15.39 21.28 -16.32
C ARG A 12 16.70 20.97 -15.60
N THR A 13 16.80 19.81 -14.96
CA THR A 13 18.02 19.36 -14.27
C THR A 13 19.12 19.03 -15.29
N VAL A 14 18.76 18.40 -16.41
CA VAL A 14 19.70 18.09 -17.50
C VAL A 14 20.27 19.38 -18.10
N GLU A 15 19.46 20.41 -18.31
CA GLU A 15 19.90 21.72 -18.78
C GLU A 15 20.76 22.45 -17.74
N ALA A 16 20.30 22.53 -16.48
CA ALA A 16 21.00 23.23 -15.41
C ALA A 16 22.42 22.69 -15.17
N HIS A 17 22.60 21.37 -15.31
CA HIS A 17 23.90 20.71 -15.17
C HIS A 17 24.63 20.49 -16.50
N ARG A 18 24.11 21.02 -17.62
CA ARG A 18 24.67 20.87 -18.98
C ARG A 18 24.96 19.42 -19.36
N LEU A 19 24.08 18.51 -18.95
CA LEU A 19 24.21 17.06 -19.17
C LEU A 19 23.69 16.61 -20.54
N GLY A 20 23.17 17.53 -21.36
CA GLY A 20 22.60 17.24 -22.68
C GLY A 20 23.45 16.29 -23.54
N PRO A 21 24.73 16.62 -23.83
CA PRO A 21 25.59 15.75 -24.64
C PRO A 21 25.74 14.34 -24.07
N ARG A 22 25.81 14.21 -22.75
CA ARG A 22 25.94 12.92 -22.06
C ARG A 22 24.65 12.10 -22.15
N ARG A 23 23.48 12.73 -22.05
CA ARG A 23 22.17 12.05 -22.18
C ARG A 23 21.88 11.64 -23.62
N VAL A 24 22.27 12.45 -24.60
CA VAL A 24 22.21 12.10 -26.03
C VAL A 24 23.09 10.88 -26.32
N ALA A 25 24.37 10.91 -25.91
CA ALA A 25 25.28 9.77 -26.12
C ALA A 25 24.77 8.46 -25.47
N LEU A 26 24.19 8.54 -24.27
CA LEU A 26 23.57 7.39 -23.61
C LEU A 26 22.37 6.85 -24.41
N THR A 27 21.54 7.76 -24.93
CA THR A 27 20.37 7.41 -25.75
C THR A 27 20.81 6.72 -27.02
N ASP A 28 21.77 7.31 -27.75
CA ASP A 28 22.30 6.75 -29.00
C ASP A 28 22.86 5.34 -28.79
N ARG A 29 23.61 5.14 -27.69
CA ARG A 29 24.12 3.81 -27.32
C ARG A 29 22.98 2.81 -27.11
N ARG A 30 21.95 3.17 -26.34
CA ARG A 30 20.81 2.28 -26.07
C ARG A 30 19.99 1.97 -27.33
N VAL A 31 19.84 2.95 -28.23
CA VAL A 31 19.21 2.73 -29.54
C VAL A 31 20.06 1.79 -30.39
N GLY A 32 21.39 1.96 -30.39
CA GLY A 32 22.32 1.06 -31.05
C GLY A 32 22.21 -0.39 -30.54
N GLU A 33 22.22 -0.59 -29.24
CA GLU A 33 22.04 -1.90 -28.61
C GLU A 33 20.67 -2.51 -28.96
N TRP A 34 19.58 -1.74 -28.85
CA TRP A 34 18.24 -2.21 -29.20
C TRP A 34 18.11 -2.60 -30.67
N THR A 35 18.61 -1.77 -31.60
CA THR A 35 18.58 -2.10 -33.03
C THR A 35 19.47 -3.29 -33.39
N ALA A 36 20.54 -3.55 -32.64
CA ALA A 36 21.35 -4.76 -32.81
C ALA A 36 20.56 -6.01 -32.40
N TRP A 37 19.87 -5.97 -31.26
CA TRP A 37 18.99 -7.05 -30.82
C TRP A 37 17.80 -7.26 -31.78
N GLU A 38 17.18 -6.18 -32.27
CA GLU A 38 16.10 -6.27 -33.25
C GLU A 38 16.59 -6.93 -34.54
N ARG A 39 17.75 -6.52 -35.06
CA ARG A 39 18.36 -7.16 -36.24
C ARG A 39 18.68 -8.63 -36.00
N TYR A 40 19.19 -8.97 -34.82
CA TYR A 40 19.48 -10.35 -34.46
C TYR A 40 18.21 -11.21 -34.41
N THR A 41 17.13 -10.70 -33.80
CA THR A 41 15.85 -11.43 -33.76
C THR A 41 15.19 -11.54 -35.14
N LEU A 42 15.30 -10.50 -35.98
CA LEU A 42 14.88 -10.56 -37.39
C LEU A 42 15.69 -11.58 -38.20
N TRP A 43 17.00 -11.68 -37.94
CA TRP A 43 17.85 -12.69 -38.55
C TRP A 43 17.42 -14.10 -38.11
N LEU A 44 17.19 -14.31 -36.81
CA LEU A 44 16.68 -15.59 -36.30
C LEU A 44 15.35 -15.98 -36.96
N ARG A 45 14.41 -15.04 -37.09
CA ARG A 45 13.13 -15.26 -37.80
C ARG A 45 13.35 -15.58 -39.27
N SER A 46 14.28 -14.88 -39.92
CA SER A 46 14.66 -15.10 -41.32
C SER A 46 15.30 -16.47 -41.56
N VAL A 47 15.85 -17.12 -40.53
CA VAL A 47 16.33 -18.50 -40.61
C VAL A 47 15.21 -19.49 -40.24
N LEU A 48 14.48 -19.22 -39.15
CA LEU A 48 13.45 -20.11 -38.62
C LEU A 48 12.29 -20.34 -39.60
N PHE A 49 11.72 -19.27 -40.17
CA PHE A 49 10.55 -19.41 -41.04
C PHE A 49 10.84 -20.19 -42.33
N PRO A 50 11.97 -19.96 -43.03
CA PRO A 50 12.32 -20.81 -44.17
C PRO A 50 12.56 -22.26 -43.80
N VAL A 51 13.22 -22.56 -42.67
CA VAL A 51 13.43 -23.95 -42.21
C VAL A 51 12.10 -24.66 -41.96
N VAL A 52 11.16 -23.98 -41.30
CA VAL A 52 9.80 -24.49 -41.09
C VAL A 52 9.07 -24.68 -42.42
N ASN A 53 9.17 -23.73 -43.35
CA ASN A 53 8.54 -23.81 -44.68
C ASN A 53 9.09 -24.99 -45.51
N ILE A 54 10.41 -25.18 -45.53
CA ILE A 54 11.07 -26.31 -46.20
C ILE A 54 10.53 -27.64 -45.67
N THR A 55 10.29 -27.73 -44.35
CA THR A 55 9.71 -28.93 -43.74
C THR A 55 8.32 -29.23 -44.30
N HIS A 56 7.46 -28.22 -44.43
CA HIS A 56 6.11 -28.39 -45.01
C HIS A 56 6.15 -28.83 -46.49
N VAL A 57 6.99 -28.18 -47.30
CA VAL A 57 7.17 -28.54 -48.72
C VAL A 57 7.72 -29.96 -48.86
N THR A 58 8.64 -30.36 -47.98
CA THR A 58 9.22 -31.70 -47.98
C THR A 58 8.17 -32.78 -47.66
N VAL A 59 7.28 -32.51 -46.70
CA VAL A 59 6.16 -33.44 -46.38
C VAL A 59 5.25 -33.62 -47.58
N LEU A 60 4.79 -32.53 -48.21
CA LEU A 60 3.91 -32.60 -49.38
C LEU A 60 4.61 -33.29 -50.57
N GLY A 61 5.86 -32.92 -50.84
CA GLY A 61 6.67 -33.54 -51.90
C GLY A 61 6.86 -35.04 -51.67
N SER A 62 7.09 -35.47 -50.43
CA SER A 62 7.21 -36.89 -50.08
C SER A 62 5.91 -37.66 -50.31
N VAL A 63 4.77 -37.08 -49.95
CA VAL A 63 3.44 -37.68 -50.20
C VAL A 63 3.19 -37.86 -51.69
N LEU A 64 3.49 -36.84 -52.50
CA LEU A 64 3.32 -36.89 -53.96
C LEU A 64 4.28 -37.89 -54.62
N MET A 65 5.55 -37.93 -54.20
CA MET A 65 6.56 -38.83 -54.76
C MET A 65 6.27 -40.30 -54.43
N ILE A 66 6.06 -40.62 -53.14
CA ILE A 66 5.78 -41.99 -52.70
C ILE A 66 4.41 -42.44 -53.22
N GLY A 67 3.40 -41.58 -53.09
CA GLY A 67 2.06 -41.86 -53.58
C GLY A 67 2.00 -42.01 -55.10
N GLY A 68 2.81 -41.25 -55.84
CA GLY A 68 2.97 -41.41 -57.29
C GLY A 68 3.49 -42.80 -57.66
N VAL A 69 4.50 -43.31 -56.95
CA VAL A 69 4.98 -44.69 -57.13
C VAL A 69 3.89 -45.72 -56.84
N PHE A 70 3.05 -45.49 -55.83
CA PHE A 70 1.94 -46.38 -55.48
C PHE A 70 0.84 -46.40 -56.55
N VAL A 71 0.54 -45.24 -57.15
CA VAL A 71 -0.38 -45.15 -58.30
C VAL A 71 0.19 -45.91 -59.50
N LEU A 72 1.49 -45.74 -59.81
CA LEU A 72 2.15 -46.44 -60.92
C LEU A 72 2.16 -47.97 -60.75
N ARG A 73 2.19 -48.46 -59.50
CA ARG A 73 2.09 -49.90 -59.17
C ARG A 73 0.64 -50.40 -59.04
N GLY A 74 -0.35 -49.53 -59.16
CA GLY A 74 -1.77 -49.87 -59.04
C GLY A 74 -2.24 -50.15 -57.61
N TRP A 75 -1.49 -49.74 -56.58
CA TRP A 75 -1.86 -49.96 -55.17
C TRP A 75 -2.94 -48.97 -54.69
N ILE A 76 -2.94 -47.75 -55.24
CA ILE A 76 -3.93 -46.70 -54.93
C ILE A 76 -4.39 -46.00 -56.20
N GLY A 77 -5.60 -45.44 -56.18
CA GLY A 77 -6.12 -44.58 -57.24
C GLY A 77 -5.63 -43.13 -57.14
N VAL A 78 -5.70 -42.39 -58.26
CA VAL A 78 -5.32 -40.96 -58.31
C VAL A 78 -6.10 -40.13 -57.29
N GLY A 79 -7.40 -40.40 -57.12
CA GLY A 79 -8.23 -39.72 -56.12
C GLY A 79 -7.74 -39.91 -54.69
N GLN A 80 -7.28 -41.12 -54.33
CA GLN A 80 -6.74 -41.41 -53.00
C GLN A 80 -5.44 -40.65 -52.72
N LEU A 81 -4.57 -40.53 -53.74
CA LEU A 81 -3.36 -39.69 -53.66
C LEU A 81 -3.72 -38.22 -53.46
N THR A 82 -4.66 -37.68 -54.24
CA THR A 82 -5.11 -36.29 -54.10
C THR A 82 -5.67 -36.02 -52.71
N THR A 83 -6.52 -36.91 -52.19
CA THR A 83 -7.04 -36.80 -50.82
C THR A 83 -5.93 -36.81 -49.78
N GLY A 84 -4.95 -37.71 -49.90
CA GLY A 84 -3.80 -37.76 -48.99
C GLY A 84 -2.95 -36.49 -49.01
N ALA A 85 -2.70 -35.93 -50.19
CA ALA A 85 -1.97 -34.67 -50.34
C ALA A 85 -2.72 -33.48 -49.71
N LEU A 86 -4.04 -33.39 -49.91
CA LEU A 86 -4.86 -32.35 -49.31
C LEU A 86 -4.89 -32.46 -47.78
N ILE A 87 -5.00 -33.67 -47.22
CA ILE A 87 -4.95 -33.89 -45.77
C ILE A 87 -3.58 -33.48 -45.20
N ALA A 88 -2.49 -33.84 -45.86
CA ALA A 88 -1.14 -33.45 -45.45
C ALA A 88 -0.96 -31.93 -45.44
N GLN A 89 -1.52 -31.23 -46.43
CA GLN A 89 -1.50 -29.77 -46.51
C GLN A 89 -2.36 -29.13 -45.41
N MET A 90 -3.55 -29.68 -45.13
CA MET A 90 -4.44 -29.18 -44.06
C MET A 90 -3.84 -29.30 -42.65
N LEU A 91 -2.87 -30.22 -42.44
CA LEU A 91 -2.24 -30.41 -41.13
C LEU A 91 -1.21 -29.32 -40.79
N VAL A 92 -0.73 -28.56 -41.78
CA VAL A 92 0.30 -27.53 -41.61
C VAL A 92 -0.16 -26.41 -40.67
N ASP A 93 -1.35 -25.87 -40.89
CA ASP A 93 -1.85 -24.73 -40.12
C ASP A 93 -2.14 -25.08 -38.64
N PRO A 94 -2.82 -26.20 -38.30
CA PRO A 94 -3.02 -26.61 -36.91
C PRO A 94 -1.71 -26.82 -36.15
N VAL A 95 -0.71 -27.45 -36.78
CA VAL A 95 0.61 -27.66 -36.15
C VAL A 95 1.30 -26.31 -35.90
N GLY A 96 1.26 -25.41 -36.88
CA GLY A 96 1.79 -24.05 -36.73
C GLY A 96 1.06 -23.23 -35.65
N LEU A 97 -0.23 -23.47 -35.43
CA LEU A 97 -0.99 -22.85 -34.34
C LEU A 97 -0.51 -23.37 -32.98
N ILE A 98 -0.39 -24.70 -32.81
CA ILE A 98 0.09 -25.30 -31.55
C ILE A 98 1.48 -24.78 -31.17
N LEU A 99 2.41 -24.69 -32.14
CA LEU A 99 3.76 -24.19 -31.89
C LEU A 99 3.78 -22.71 -31.46
N ARG A 100 2.91 -21.87 -32.04
CA ARG A 100 2.80 -20.46 -31.63
C ARG A 100 2.21 -20.31 -30.23
N TRP A 101 1.24 -21.14 -29.89
CA TRP A 101 0.59 -21.13 -28.57
C TRP A 101 1.50 -21.60 -27.44
N TYR A 102 2.59 -22.29 -27.75
CA TYR A 102 3.53 -22.76 -26.73
C TYR A 102 4.13 -21.61 -25.92
N ASP A 103 4.57 -20.54 -26.58
CA ASP A 103 5.11 -19.36 -25.91
C ASP A 103 4.05 -18.66 -25.04
N GLU A 104 2.82 -18.54 -25.56
CA GLU A 104 1.69 -17.95 -24.82
C GLU A 104 1.32 -18.79 -23.58
N LEU A 105 1.35 -20.11 -23.68
CA LEU A 105 1.11 -21.02 -22.57
C LEU A 105 2.15 -20.86 -21.46
N GLN A 106 3.44 -20.68 -21.81
CA GLN A 106 4.48 -20.43 -20.81
C GLN A 106 4.25 -19.11 -20.07
N VAL A 107 3.93 -18.04 -20.80
CA VAL A 107 3.63 -16.73 -20.20
C VAL A 107 2.38 -16.81 -19.32
N ALA A 108 1.34 -17.53 -19.77
CA ALA A 108 0.12 -17.75 -19.01
C ALA A 108 0.40 -18.50 -17.70
N GLN A 109 1.23 -19.54 -17.72
CA GLN A 109 1.60 -20.30 -16.52
C GLN A 109 2.32 -19.43 -15.48
N VAL A 110 3.30 -18.63 -15.89
CA VAL A 110 4.01 -17.71 -14.97
C VAL A 110 3.06 -16.66 -14.39
N SER A 111 2.15 -16.13 -15.21
CA SER A 111 1.18 -15.13 -14.77
C SER A 111 0.16 -15.74 -13.79
N LEU A 112 -0.30 -16.96 -14.04
CA LEU A 112 -1.19 -17.70 -13.15
C LEU A 112 -0.51 -18.04 -11.83
N ALA A 113 0.76 -18.47 -11.85
CA ALA A 113 1.52 -18.75 -10.64
C ALA A 113 1.62 -17.53 -9.72
N ARG A 114 1.77 -16.32 -10.29
CA ARG A 114 1.74 -15.06 -9.51
C ARG A 114 0.37 -14.79 -8.89
N LEU A 115 -0.72 -15.06 -9.61
CA LEU A 115 -2.08 -14.89 -9.08
C LEU A 115 -2.38 -15.89 -7.96
N VAL A 116 -2.03 -17.16 -8.15
CA VAL A 116 -2.20 -18.22 -7.14
C VAL A 116 -1.40 -17.90 -5.88
N GLY A 117 -0.13 -17.46 -6.04
CA GLY A 117 0.70 -17.09 -4.89
C GLY A 117 0.18 -15.91 -4.06
N VAL A 118 -0.66 -15.04 -4.63
CA VAL A 118 -1.36 -13.98 -3.87
C VAL A 118 -2.57 -14.54 -3.12
N ARG A 119 -3.29 -15.51 -3.72
CA ARG A 119 -4.46 -16.14 -3.09
C ARG A 119 -4.08 -16.99 -1.87
N ASP A 120 -2.91 -17.60 -1.86
CA ASP A 120 -2.42 -18.40 -0.73
C ASP A 120 -2.09 -17.55 0.52
N ILE A 121 -2.12 -16.21 0.39
CA ILE A 121 -2.13 -15.26 1.51
C ILE A 121 -3.59 -15.03 1.89
N GLU A 122 -4.27 -16.04 2.42
CA GLU A 122 -5.60 -15.84 2.99
C GLU A 122 -5.45 -14.99 4.26
N PRO A 123 -6.02 -13.76 4.32
CA PRO A 123 -6.09 -13.03 5.56
C PRO A 123 -6.92 -13.87 6.54
N ASP A 124 -6.41 -14.06 7.75
CA ASP A 124 -7.16 -14.69 8.83
C ASP A 124 -8.48 -13.91 8.95
N ALA A 125 -9.58 -14.53 8.53
CA ALA A 125 -10.89 -13.91 8.55
C ALA A 125 -11.29 -13.84 10.02
N GLY A 126 -10.89 -12.75 10.68
CA GLY A 126 -11.15 -12.53 12.10
C GLY A 126 -12.62 -12.83 12.45
N ASP A 127 -12.86 -13.14 13.71
CA ASP A 127 -14.18 -13.47 14.21
C ASP A 127 -15.08 -12.23 14.23
N ALA A 128 -16.06 -12.20 13.31
CA ALA A 128 -17.06 -11.13 13.24
C ALA A 128 -17.97 -11.07 14.49
N GLY A 129 -18.04 -12.15 15.29
CA GLY A 129 -18.78 -12.18 16.55
C GLY A 129 -18.04 -11.49 17.71
N LEU A 130 -16.76 -11.19 17.56
CA LEU A 130 -15.94 -10.62 18.61
C LEU A 130 -16.10 -9.09 18.66
N VAL A 131 -16.97 -8.62 19.56
CA VAL A 131 -17.24 -7.19 19.76
C VAL A 131 -16.65 -6.74 21.11
N PRO A 132 -15.92 -5.61 21.16
CA PRO A 132 -15.40 -5.04 22.40
C PRO A 132 -16.48 -4.69 23.43
N GLU A 133 -16.36 -5.24 24.63
CA GLU A 133 -17.15 -4.82 25.79
C GLU A 133 -16.41 -3.69 26.52
N GLY A 134 -16.56 -2.47 26.01
CA GLY A 134 -15.97 -1.25 26.58
C GLY A 134 -14.79 -0.69 25.78
N ARG A 135 -14.12 0.31 26.37
CA ARG A 135 -13.16 1.18 25.67
C ARG A 135 -11.73 1.12 26.23
N ARG A 136 -11.46 0.18 27.14
CA ARG A 136 -10.15 0.03 27.77
C ARG A 136 -9.20 -0.68 26.81
N VAL A 137 -8.03 -0.11 26.59
CA VAL A 137 -6.96 -0.73 25.79
C VAL A 137 -5.96 -1.39 26.73
N HIS A 138 -5.62 -2.65 26.47
CA HIS A 138 -4.67 -3.40 27.28
C HIS A 138 -3.71 -4.20 26.41
N ALA A 139 -2.41 -4.00 26.61
CA ALA A 139 -1.35 -4.90 26.16
C ALA A 139 -0.89 -5.75 27.34
N ASP A 140 -0.86 -7.07 27.18
CA ASP A 140 -0.40 -8.04 28.20
C ASP A 140 0.80 -8.83 27.67
N ARG A 141 1.98 -8.57 28.23
CA ARG A 141 3.26 -9.25 27.94
C ARG A 141 3.55 -9.41 26.45
N VAL A 142 3.30 -8.36 25.68
CA VAL A 142 3.42 -8.36 24.22
C VAL A 142 4.89 -8.50 23.78
N ARG A 143 5.16 -9.48 22.91
CA ARG A 143 6.40 -9.60 22.14
C ARG A 143 6.10 -9.48 20.66
N PHE A 144 6.92 -8.72 19.94
CA PHE A 144 6.72 -8.55 18.50
C PHE A 144 8.02 -8.19 17.78
N GLY A 145 8.14 -8.66 16.55
CA GLY A 145 9.24 -8.36 15.64
C GLY A 145 8.82 -8.55 14.19
N TYR A 146 9.29 -7.66 13.29
CA TYR A 146 8.96 -7.72 11.86
C TYR A 146 9.56 -8.92 11.14
N ARG A 147 10.62 -9.51 11.70
CA ARG A 147 11.29 -10.70 11.18
C ARG A 147 11.33 -11.76 12.27
N GLU A 148 11.34 -13.00 11.84
CA GLU A 148 11.55 -14.12 12.75
C GLU A 148 12.92 -13.99 13.44
N GLY A 149 12.97 -14.28 14.75
CA GLY A 149 14.20 -14.20 15.55
C GLY A 149 14.67 -12.79 15.96
N VAL A 150 14.01 -11.70 15.51
CA VAL A 150 14.38 -10.33 15.87
C VAL A 150 13.21 -9.60 16.53
N ASP A 151 13.21 -9.52 17.86
CA ASP A 151 12.17 -8.84 18.63
C ASP A 151 12.46 -7.35 18.78
N VAL A 152 11.48 -6.53 18.37
CA VAL A 152 11.43 -5.08 18.58
C VAL A 152 10.78 -4.75 19.92
N LEU A 153 9.72 -5.46 20.30
CA LEU A 153 9.06 -5.34 21.60
C LEU A 153 9.26 -6.61 22.42
N ARG A 154 9.53 -6.45 23.71
CA ARG A 154 9.97 -7.53 24.61
C ARG A 154 9.15 -7.51 25.91
N GLU A 155 8.02 -8.20 25.94
CA GLU A 155 7.14 -8.34 27.11
C GLU A 155 6.51 -7.03 27.59
N VAL A 156 6.04 -6.21 26.66
CA VAL A 156 5.39 -4.94 26.99
C VAL A 156 4.02 -5.19 27.61
N SER A 157 3.78 -4.61 28.80
CA SER A 157 2.47 -4.61 29.45
C SER A 157 2.03 -3.18 29.74
N LEU A 158 0.84 -2.82 29.29
CA LEU A 158 0.31 -1.46 29.36
C LEU A 158 -1.21 -1.50 29.50
N ARG A 159 -1.76 -0.61 30.32
CA ARG A 159 -3.21 -0.43 30.49
C ARG A 159 -3.55 1.04 30.28
N VAL A 160 -4.45 1.31 29.35
CA VAL A 160 -4.93 2.66 29.05
C VAL A 160 -6.41 2.73 29.39
N ALA A 161 -6.75 3.59 30.35
CA ALA A 161 -8.14 3.80 30.71
C ALA A 161 -8.89 4.58 29.61
N PRO A 162 -10.21 4.40 29.49
CA PRO A 162 -11.01 5.18 28.55
C PRO A 162 -10.85 6.68 28.77
N GLY A 163 -10.66 7.45 27.69
CA GLY A 163 -10.53 8.91 27.74
C GLY A 163 -9.15 9.42 28.17
N THR A 164 -8.21 8.53 28.53
CA THR A 164 -6.84 8.90 28.88
C THR A 164 -6.05 9.30 27.63
N ARG A 165 -5.26 10.36 27.78
CA ARG A 165 -4.20 10.77 26.85
C ARG A 165 -2.88 10.16 27.29
N LEU A 166 -2.46 9.11 26.60
CA LEU A 166 -1.18 8.45 26.78
C LEU A 166 -0.14 9.00 25.79
N ALA A 167 1.03 9.40 26.28
CA ALA A 167 2.19 9.68 25.44
C ALA A 167 3.19 8.51 25.48
N LEU A 168 3.60 8.01 24.31
CA LEU A 168 4.72 7.09 24.15
C LEU A 168 5.99 7.91 23.84
N VAL A 169 6.98 7.86 24.72
CA VAL A 169 8.25 8.60 24.60
C VAL A 169 9.45 7.64 24.69
N GLY A 170 10.62 8.09 24.26
CA GLY A 170 11.84 7.27 24.26
C GLY A 170 12.73 7.53 23.05
N PRO A 171 13.95 6.96 23.01
CA PRO A 171 14.89 7.18 21.93
C PRO A 171 14.39 6.65 20.58
N SER A 172 15.01 7.11 19.49
CA SER A 172 14.71 6.59 18.15
C SER A 172 15.03 5.10 18.08
N GLY A 173 14.16 4.31 17.45
CA GLY A 173 14.31 2.85 17.37
C GLY A 173 13.88 2.06 18.60
N ALA A 174 13.40 2.70 19.67
CA ALA A 174 12.98 1.99 20.90
C ALA A 174 11.73 1.11 20.77
N GLY A 175 10.98 1.23 19.66
CA GLY A 175 9.76 0.44 19.40
C GLY A 175 8.43 1.18 19.59
N LYS A 176 8.42 2.50 19.80
CA LYS A 176 7.20 3.31 20.02
C LYS A 176 6.15 3.16 18.91
N SER A 177 6.53 3.36 17.65
CA SER A 177 5.59 3.22 16.51
C SER A 177 5.15 1.78 16.31
N THR A 178 5.98 0.80 16.65
CA THR A 178 5.60 -0.61 16.66
C THR A 178 4.55 -0.90 17.73
N LEU A 179 4.72 -0.37 18.95
CA LEU A 179 3.73 -0.46 20.01
C LEU A 179 2.41 0.23 19.61
N GLY A 180 2.48 1.45 19.07
CA GLY A 180 1.29 2.15 18.58
C GLY A 180 0.53 1.36 17.50
N ARG A 181 1.22 0.74 16.54
CA ARG A 181 0.58 -0.09 15.51
C ARG A 181 -0.07 -1.36 16.07
N LEU A 182 0.50 -1.97 17.10
CA LEU A 182 -0.12 -3.10 17.81
C LEU A 182 -1.35 -2.65 18.60
N LEU A 183 -1.28 -1.50 19.29
CA LEU A 183 -2.42 -0.89 19.99
C LEU A 183 -3.54 -0.47 19.02
N ALA A 184 -3.20 -0.18 17.76
CA ALA A 184 -4.15 0.08 16.68
C ALA A 184 -4.67 -1.19 15.98
N GLY A 185 -4.21 -2.39 16.38
CA GLY A 185 -4.61 -3.65 15.77
C GLY A 185 -4.11 -3.85 14.33
N ILE A 186 -3.10 -3.09 13.90
CA ILE A 186 -2.49 -3.22 12.55
C ILE A 186 -1.65 -4.49 12.43
N TYR A 187 -1.03 -4.91 13.54
CA TYR A 187 -0.27 -6.14 13.63
C TYR A 187 -0.80 -7.00 14.77
N ALA A 188 -0.61 -8.32 14.64
CA ALA A 188 -0.78 -9.25 15.73
C ALA A 188 0.56 -9.43 16.47
N PRO A 189 0.57 -9.44 17.82
CA PRO A 189 1.77 -9.78 18.57
C PRO A 189 2.17 -11.24 18.33
N ARG A 190 3.47 -11.56 18.45
CA ARG A 190 3.96 -12.96 18.37
C ARG A 190 3.62 -13.73 19.64
N ASP A 191 3.82 -13.09 20.80
CA ASP A 191 3.41 -13.59 22.11
C ASP A 191 2.67 -12.50 22.88
N GLY A 192 1.82 -12.92 23.81
CA GLY A 192 0.95 -12.01 24.55
C GLY A 192 -0.29 -11.63 23.75
N ARG A 193 -0.99 -10.57 24.16
CA ARG A 193 -2.19 -10.09 23.45
C ARG A 193 -2.40 -8.60 23.62
N VAL A 194 -3.10 -8.00 22.66
CA VAL A 194 -3.64 -6.65 22.75
C VAL A 194 -5.15 -6.72 22.66
N THR A 195 -5.83 -6.14 23.64
CA THR A 195 -7.29 -6.19 23.74
C THR A 195 -7.89 -4.79 23.83
N LEU A 196 -9.08 -4.63 23.26
CA LEU A 196 -9.98 -3.50 23.47
C LEU A 196 -11.27 -4.02 24.11
N GLY A 197 -11.63 -3.56 25.31
CA GLY A 197 -12.84 -4.04 25.99
C GLY A 197 -12.89 -5.57 26.07
N ASP A 198 -11.76 -6.17 26.45
CA ASP A 198 -11.51 -7.62 26.51
C ASP A 198 -11.53 -8.40 25.18
N ALA A 199 -11.96 -7.79 24.06
CA ALA A 199 -11.83 -8.35 22.72
C ALA A 199 -10.40 -8.23 22.21
N GLU A 200 -9.78 -9.34 21.81
CA GLU A 200 -8.43 -9.37 21.25
C GLU A 200 -8.41 -8.79 19.83
N LEU A 201 -7.67 -7.70 19.62
CA LEU A 201 -7.66 -6.97 18.35
C LEU A 201 -7.21 -7.83 17.17
N SER A 202 -6.24 -8.73 17.38
CA SER A 202 -5.74 -9.66 16.35
C SER A 202 -6.74 -10.71 15.90
N ARG A 203 -7.82 -10.93 16.66
CA ARG A 203 -8.88 -11.89 16.33
C ARG A 203 -10.13 -11.24 15.78
N MET A 204 -10.24 -9.91 15.84
CA MET A 204 -11.36 -9.17 15.27
C MET A 204 -11.20 -9.03 13.76
N THR A 205 -12.31 -8.85 13.04
CA THR A 205 -12.23 -8.42 11.63
C THR A 205 -11.59 -7.03 11.54
N ALA A 206 -10.84 -6.79 10.47
CA ALA A 206 -10.16 -5.51 10.29
C ALA A 206 -11.15 -4.33 10.21
N GLU A 207 -12.36 -4.57 9.68
CA GLU A 207 -13.47 -3.63 9.64
C GLU A 207 -13.92 -3.24 11.06
N GLN A 208 -14.07 -4.22 11.97
CA GLN A 208 -14.43 -3.96 13.37
C GLN A 208 -13.33 -3.21 14.12
N VAL A 209 -12.06 -3.59 13.94
CA VAL A 209 -10.93 -2.86 14.56
C VAL A 209 -10.96 -1.40 14.14
N ARG A 210 -11.11 -1.12 12.83
CA ARG A 210 -11.11 0.26 12.29
C ARG A 210 -12.32 1.10 12.74
N ALA A 211 -13.44 0.46 13.11
CA ALA A 211 -14.58 1.16 13.68
C ALA A 211 -14.31 1.67 15.11
N HIS A 212 -13.41 1.04 15.85
CA HIS A 212 -13.13 1.39 17.24
C HIS A 212 -11.79 2.07 17.47
N VAL A 213 -10.78 1.78 16.64
CA VAL A 213 -9.43 2.31 16.75
C VAL A 213 -8.96 2.84 15.40
N ALA A 214 -8.48 4.08 15.37
CA ALA A 214 -7.87 4.65 14.17
C ALA A 214 -6.41 5.02 14.42
N LEU A 215 -5.55 4.60 13.49
CA LEU A 215 -4.17 5.07 13.39
C LEU A 215 -4.14 6.30 12.48
N VAL A 216 -3.68 7.43 13.01
CA VAL A 216 -3.47 8.68 12.28
C VAL A 216 -1.98 8.85 12.08
N ASN A 217 -1.54 8.80 10.83
CA ASN A 217 -0.16 9.00 10.40
C ASN A 217 0.07 10.46 9.94
N GLN A 218 1.32 10.80 9.61
CA GLN A 218 1.68 12.13 9.10
C GLN A 218 1.14 12.43 7.69
N GLU A 219 1.07 11.43 6.81
CA GLU A 219 0.67 11.60 5.41
C GLU A 219 -0.83 11.34 5.18
N HIS A 220 -1.54 12.36 4.71
CA HIS A 220 -2.97 12.26 4.38
C HIS A 220 -3.14 12.07 2.87
N HIS A 221 -3.66 10.91 2.48
CA HIS A 221 -3.95 10.64 1.07
C HIS A 221 -5.36 11.10 0.69
N VAL A 222 -5.46 11.85 -0.41
CA VAL A 222 -6.73 12.15 -1.08
C VAL A 222 -6.79 11.31 -2.36
N PHE A 223 -7.80 10.48 -2.46
CA PHE A 223 -8.00 9.59 -3.61
C PHE A 223 -8.57 10.37 -4.79
N VAL A 224 -8.25 9.91 -6.00
CA VAL A 224 -8.89 10.42 -7.23
C VAL A 224 -10.37 10.05 -7.20
N GLY A 225 -11.24 11.05 -7.23
CA GLY A 225 -12.69 10.92 -7.12
C GLY A 225 -13.33 12.15 -6.49
N SER A 226 -14.65 12.16 -6.36
CA SER A 226 -15.39 13.25 -5.73
C SER A 226 -14.98 13.47 -4.26
N LEU A 227 -15.17 14.70 -3.75
CA LEU A 227 -15.02 14.99 -2.33
C LEU A 227 -15.94 14.11 -1.46
N ARG A 228 -17.15 13.84 -1.96
CA ARG A 228 -18.15 12.92 -1.38
C ARG A 228 -17.58 11.51 -1.21
N ASP A 229 -17.02 10.93 -2.27
CA ASP A 229 -16.47 9.57 -2.22
C ASP A 229 -15.29 9.50 -1.27
N ASN A 230 -14.43 10.53 -1.31
CA ASN A 230 -13.32 10.66 -0.38
C ASN A 230 -13.79 10.65 1.08
N LEU A 231 -14.89 11.31 1.44
CA LEU A 231 -15.43 11.30 2.80
C LEU A 231 -16.13 9.97 3.16
N ARG A 232 -16.87 9.39 2.21
CA ARG A 232 -17.59 8.11 2.40
C ARG A 232 -16.69 6.89 2.59
N LEU A 233 -15.39 7.01 2.31
CA LEU A 233 -14.40 5.98 2.69
C LEU A 233 -14.43 5.65 4.19
N ALA A 234 -14.75 6.63 5.04
CA ALA A 234 -14.87 6.42 6.48
C ALA A 234 -16.21 5.76 6.89
N ARG A 235 -17.28 6.05 6.14
CA ARG A 235 -18.63 5.55 6.38
C ARG A 235 -19.42 5.57 5.07
N THR A 236 -19.58 4.40 4.45
CA THR A 236 -20.17 4.26 3.10
C THR A 236 -21.61 4.76 3.00
N GLY A 237 -22.38 4.61 4.09
CA GLY A 237 -23.79 5.04 4.18
C GLY A 237 -24.01 6.51 4.56
N ALA A 238 -22.96 7.32 4.71
CA ALA A 238 -23.10 8.70 5.18
C ALA A 238 -23.86 9.58 4.18
N GLY A 239 -24.92 10.24 4.66
CA GLY A 239 -25.71 11.20 3.89
C GLY A 239 -25.07 12.60 3.87
N ASP A 240 -25.50 13.45 2.94
CA ASP A 240 -24.89 14.78 2.70
C ASP A 240 -24.87 15.66 3.96
N ALA A 241 -25.92 15.58 4.79
CA ALA A 241 -25.97 16.30 6.06
C ALA A 241 -24.85 15.89 7.03
N GLU A 242 -24.54 14.59 7.12
CA GLU A 242 -23.43 14.08 7.93
C GLU A 242 -22.08 14.49 7.33
N LEU A 243 -21.95 14.44 5.99
CA LEU A 243 -20.73 14.87 5.30
C LEU A 243 -20.44 16.35 5.56
N TRP A 244 -21.44 17.22 5.44
CA TRP A 244 -21.31 18.65 5.73
C TRP A 244 -21.05 18.92 7.22
N ALA A 245 -21.67 18.16 8.12
CA ALA A 245 -21.41 18.28 9.56
C ALA A 245 -19.96 17.90 9.90
N ALA A 246 -19.43 16.83 9.30
CA ALA A 246 -18.05 16.42 9.47
C ALA A 246 -17.06 17.46 8.91
N LEU A 247 -17.34 18.02 7.73
CA LEU A 247 -16.55 19.13 7.18
C LEU A 247 -16.61 20.37 8.09
N GLY A 248 -17.77 20.69 8.67
CA GLY A 248 -17.93 21.81 9.61
C GLY A 248 -17.17 21.60 10.93
N ALA A 249 -17.13 20.37 11.44
CA ALA A 249 -16.39 20.04 12.67
C ALA A 249 -14.88 20.30 12.54
N VAL A 250 -14.36 20.29 11.32
CA VAL A 250 -12.94 20.51 11.00
C VAL A 250 -12.68 21.85 10.29
N ASP A 251 -13.71 22.70 10.22
CA ASP A 251 -13.71 24.01 9.56
C ASP A 251 -13.34 23.96 8.06
N ALA A 252 -13.77 22.91 7.35
CA ALA A 252 -13.59 22.73 5.91
C ALA A 252 -14.82 23.08 5.07
N ASP A 253 -15.97 23.26 5.71
CA ASP A 253 -17.25 23.50 5.06
C ASP A 253 -17.27 24.82 4.27
N GLY A 254 -16.53 25.83 4.71
CA GLY A 254 -16.41 27.11 4.01
C GLY A 254 -15.81 27.00 2.60
N TRP A 255 -14.63 26.39 2.47
CA TRP A 255 -13.99 26.23 1.16
C TRP A 255 -14.67 25.12 0.33
N ALA A 256 -15.17 24.06 0.97
CA ALA A 256 -15.85 22.98 0.27
C ALA A 256 -17.16 23.45 -0.38
N ARG A 257 -17.90 24.39 0.24
CA ARG A 257 -19.07 25.03 -0.39
C ARG A 257 -18.73 26.04 -1.47
N ALA A 258 -17.49 26.54 -1.50
CA ALA A 258 -17.04 27.48 -2.52
C ALA A 258 -16.59 26.78 -3.82
N LEU A 259 -16.53 25.44 -3.83
CA LEU A 259 -16.29 24.67 -5.04
C LEU A 259 -17.54 24.65 -5.92
N ASP A 260 -17.35 24.72 -7.24
CA ASP A 260 -18.44 24.81 -8.22
C ASP A 260 -19.47 23.67 -8.11
N GLU A 261 -18.99 22.45 -7.79
CA GLU A 261 -19.83 21.25 -7.65
C GLU A 261 -19.95 20.78 -6.17
N GLY A 262 -19.45 21.56 -5.22
CA GLY A 262 -19.51 21.25 -3.79
C GLY A 262 -18.94 19.87 -3.44
N LEU A 263 -19.77 18.97 -2.92
CA LEU A 263 -19.38 17.60 -2.55
C LEU A 263 -19.04 16.74 -3.78
N ASP A 264 -19.57 17.06 -4.95
CA ASP A 264 -19.40 16.26 -6.15
C ASP A 264 -18.15 16.70 -6.95
N THR A 265 -17.45 17.74 -6.51
CA THR A 265 -16.19 18.17 -7.12
C THR A 265 -15.14 17.07 -7.04
N GLU A 266 -14.60 16.70 -8.21
CA GLU A 266 -13.48 15.79 -8.36
C GLU A 266 -12.21 16.36 -7.73
N VAL A 267 -11.59 15.61 -6.81
CA VAL A 267 -10.34 15.96 -6.12
C VAL A 267 -9.27 14.88 -6.35
N GLY A 268 -8.04 15.17 -5.92
CA GLY A 268 -6.90 14.27 -6.10
C GLY A 268 -6.17 14.49 -7.42
N SER A 269 -5.34 13.53 -7.82
CA SER A 269 -4.52 13.66 -9.03
C SER A 269 -5.39 13.81 -10.29
N GLY A 270 -5.31 14.96 -10.96
CA GLY A 270 -6.08 15.27 -12.17
C GLY A 270 -7.41 16.00 -11.93
N GLY A 271 -7.83 16.14 -10.66
CA GLY A 271 -9.00 16.93 -10.25
C GLY A 271 -8.61 18.31 -9.68
N PHE A 272 -9.48 18.86 -8.84
CA PHE A 272 -9.22 20.10 -8.10
C PHE A 272 -7.99 19.95 -7.19
N ALA A 273 -7.05 20.90 -7.34
CA ALA A 273 -5.80 20.89 -6.58
C ALA A 273 -6.04 21.37 -5.14
N LEU A 274 -6.02 20.44 -4.20
CA LEU A 274 -6.12 20.74 -2.77
C LEU A 274 -4.77 21.20 -2.20
N THR A 275 -4.82 22.20 -1.34
CA THR A 275 -3.67 22.54 -0.49
C THR A 275 -3.42 21.44 0.55
N PRO A 276 -2.20 21.33 1.10
CA PRO A 276 -1.90 20.37 2.16
C PRO A 276 -2.84 20.50 3.38
N ALA A 277 -3.22 21.72 3.73
CA ALA A 277 -4.17 21.99 4.82
C ALA A 277 -5.57 21.43 4.52
N GLN A 278 -6.08 21.61 3.31
CA GLN A 278 -7.38 21.07 2.90
C GLN A 278 -7.36 19.53 2.89
N ALA A 279 -6.28 18.92 2.37
CA ALA A 279 -6.11 17.47 2.40
C ALA A 279 -6.12 16.92 3.84
N GLN A 280 -5.46 17.60 4.77
CA GLN A 280 -5.50 17.26 6.20
C GLN A 280 -6.91 17.43 6.79
N GLN A 281 -7.63 18.50 6.47
CA GLN A 281 -9.01 18.67 6.94
C GLN A 281 -9.92 17.55 6.42
N ILE A 282 -9.77 17.10 5.17
CA ILE A 282 -10.52 15.94 4.65
C ILE A 282 -10.21 14.68 5.48
N ALA A 283 -8.95 14.44 5.84
CA ALA A 283 -8.59 13.30 6.69
C ALA A 283 -9.17 13.41 8.10
N LEU A 284 -9.19 14.61 8.70
CA LEU A 284 -9.85 14.84 9.98
C LEU A 284 -11.38 14.67 9.87
N ALA A 285 -12.01 15.11 8.79
CA ALA A 285 -13.44 14.91 8.55
C ALA A 285 -13.78 13.42 8.43
N ARG A 286 -12.93 12.63 7.77
CA ARG A 286 -13.05 11.16 7.78
C ARG A 286 -12.98 10.59 9.19
N LEU A 287 -12.11 11.13 10.04
CA LEU A 287 -11.99 10.67 11.42
C LEU A 287 -13.22 11.01 12.27
N VAL A 288 -13.84 12.17 12.02
CA VAL A 288 -15.13 12.56 12.61
C VAL A 288 -16.24 11.61 12.14
N LEU A 289 -16.28 11.26 10.85
CA LEU A 289 -17.27 10.34 10.28
C LEU A 289 -17.09 8.89 10.78
N ALA A 290 -15.85 8.42 10.93
CA ALA A 290 -15.57 7.09 11.45
C ALA A 290 -15.92 6.99 12.94
N ASP A 291 -15.74 8.09 13.69
CA ASP A 291 -15.98 8.20 15.13
C ASP A 291 -15.36 7.08 16.01
N PRO A 292 -14.08 6.73 15.82
CA PRO A 292 -13.43 5.71 16.64
C PRO A 292 -13.27 6.17 18.09
N HIS A 293 -13.41 5.22 19.00
CA HIS A 293 -13.28 5.45 20.44
C HIS A 293 -11.83 5.70 20.90
N THR A 294 -10.86 5.14 20.18
CA THR A 294 -9.43 5.24 20.45
C THR A 294 -8.69 5.78 19.22
N LEU A 295 -7.77 6.71 19.45
CA LEU A 295 -6.93 7.30 18.42
C LEU A 295 -5.47 7.03 18.73
N VAL A 296 -4.74 6.45 17.78
CA VAL A 296 -3.28 6.32 17.84
C VAL A 296 -2.68 7.34 16.89
N LEU A 297 -1.87 8.26 17.41
CA LEU A 297 -1.27 9.36 16.64
C LEU A 297 0.22 9.04 16.44
N ASP A 298 0.62 8.65 15.23
CA ASP A 298 2.01 8.44 14.83
C ASP A 298 2.51 9.70 14.11
N GLU A 299 3.33 10.49 14.78
CA GLU A 299 3.90 11.74 14.25
C GLU A 299 2.88 12.81 13.80
N ALA A 300 1.58 12.60 14.00
CA ALA A 300 0.52 13.58 13.68
C ALA A 300 0.64 14.87 14.51
N THR A 301 1.38 14.86 15.62
CA THR A 301 1.68 16.08 16.39
C THR A 301 2.80 16.94 15.79
N SER A 302 3.52 16.46 14.77
CA SER A 302 4.36 17.35 13.94
C SER A 302 3.52 18.37 13.17
N LEU A 303 2.25 18.05 12.91
CA LEU A 303 1.24 18.97 12.34
C LEU A 303 0.67 19.94 13.40
N LEU A 304 0.90 19.69 14.70
CA LEU A 304 0.65 20.62 15.82
C LEU A 304 1.83 21.59 16.01
N ASP A 305 2.57 21.91 14.94
CA ASP A 305 3.51 23.02 15.04
C ASP A 305 2.74 24.31 15.35
N PRO A 306 3.14 25.13 16.33
CA PRO A 306 2.46 26.39 16.64
C PRO A 306 2.34 27.36 15.45
N ARG A 307 3.06 27.11 14.35
CA ARG A 307 2.96 27.84 13.08
C ARG A 307 1.96 27.24 12.09
N ALA A 308 1.56 25.96 12.26
CA ALA A 308 0.41 25.41 11.59
C ALA A 308 -0.81 26.26 11.98
N ALA A 309 -1.68 26.57 11.02
CA ALA A 309 -2.76 27.52 11.24
C ALA A 309 -3.55 27.14 12.50
N ARG A 310 -3.67 28.04 13.49
CA ARG A 310 -4.42 27.87 14.77
C ARG A 310 -5.82 27.25 14.60
N HIS A 311 -6.35 27.30 13.39
CA HIS A 311 -7.58 26.65 12.97
C HIS A 311 -7.50 25.12 12.97
N LEU A 312 -6.45 24.54 12.39
CA LEU A 312 -6.24 23.10 12.33
C LEU A 312 -6.02 22.50 13.72
N GLU A 313 -5.28 23.19 14.59
CA GLU A 313 -5.09 22.78 15.99
C GLU A 313 -6.42 22.70 16.74
N ARG A 314 -7.29 23.71 16.58
CA ARG A 314 -8.65 23.70 17.19
C ARG A 314 -9.51 22.58 16.65
N SER A 315 -9.45 22.31 15.35
CA SER A 315 -10.17 21.20 14.73
C SER A 315 -9.68 19.86 15.27
N LEU A 316 -8.36 19.64 15.34
CA LEU A 316 -7.80 18.42 15.92
C LEU A 316 -8.16 18.27 17.41
N ALA A 317 -8.03 19.32 18.22
CA ALA A 317 -8.41 19.29 19.62
C ALA A 317 -9.87 18.89 19.83
N ARG A 318 -10.79 19.39 19.00
CA ARG A 318 -12.20 18.96 19.00
C ARG A 318 -12.38 17.49 18.63
N VAL A 319 -11.60 16.99 17.67
CA VAL A 319 -11.63 15.57 17.27
C VAL A 319 -11.08 14.66 18.37
N LEU A 320 -10.10 15.12 19.15
CA LEU A 320 -9.49 14.35 20.25
C LEU A 320 -10.35 14.34 21.53
N ASP A 321 -11.28 15.29 21.68
CA ASP A 321 -12.05 15.46 22.90
C ASP A 321 -12.92 14.23 23.22
N GLY A 322 -12.93 13.81 24.50
CA GLY A 322 -13.67 12.64 24.97
C GLY A 322 -13.20 11.27 24.42
N ARG A 323 -12.06 11.21 23.72
CA ARG A 323 -11.49 9.97 23.16
C ARG A 323 -10.26 9.51 23.93
N THR A 324 -10.00 8.20 23.89
CA THR A 324 -8.72 7.66 24.34
C THR A 324 -7.67 8.01 23.28
N VAL A 325 -6.55 8.62 23.67
CA VAL A 325 -5.51 9.05 22.72
C VAL A 325 -4.19 8.40 23.10
N VAL A 326 -3.54 7.74 22.15
CA VAL A 326 -2.18 7.22 22.27
C VAL A 326 -1.29 8.00 21.30
N ALA A 327 -0.56 8.98 21.81
CA ALA A 327 0.31 9.81 21.01
C ALA A 327 1.75 9.29 21.04
N ILE A 328 2.33 9.01 19.88
CA ILE A 328 3.76 8.72 19.74
C ILE A 328 4.47 10.07 19.69
N ALA A 329 5.02 10.48 20.82
CA ALA A 329 5.57 11.81 20.98
C ALA A 329 7.03 11.86 20.48
N HIS A 330 7.25 12.71 19.48
CA HIS A 330 8.57 13.17 19.04
C HIS A 330 8.84 14.63 19.45
N ARG A 331 7.85 15.27 20.11
CA ARG A 331 7.91 16.65 20.58
C ARG A 331 7.49 16.74 22.04
N LEU A 332 8.09 17.73 22.69
CA LEU A 332 8.07 17.99 24.11
C LEU A 332 6.67 18.24 24.70
N HIS A 333 5.91 19.13 24.07
CA HIS A 333 4.59 19.57 24.55
C HIS A 333 3.57 18.42 24.56
N THR A 334 3.62 17.52 23.58
CA THR A 334 2.73 16.35 23.52
C THR A 334 2.91 15.42 24.73
N ALA A 335 4.14 15.29 25.23
CA ALA A 335 4.42 14.48 26.40
C ALA A 335 4.01 15.18 27.71
N HIS A 336 4.20 16.49 27.79
CA HIS A 336 3.82 17.29 28.96
C HIS A 336 2.30 17.31 29.18
N ASP A 337 1.52 17.48 28.12
CA ASP A 337 0.06 17.62 28.18
C ASP A 337 -0.69 16.28 28.27
N ALA A 338 0.04 15.17 28.40
CA ALA A 338 -0.51 13.83 28.52
C ALA A 338 -0.86 13.50 29.98
N ASP A 339 -1.97 12.79 30.17
CA ASP A 339 -2.37 12.32 31.50
C ASP A 339 -1.39 11.26 32.02
N VAL A 340 -0.88 10.42 31.11
CA VAL A 340 0.07 9.35 31.41
C VAL A 340 1.14 9.33 30.32
N ILE A 341 2.38 9.07 30.73
CA ILE A 341 3.54 8.93 29.85
C ILE A 341 4.11 7.53 30.05
N ALA A 342 4.34 6.80 28.96
CA ALA A 342 5.07 5.55 28.95
C ALA A 342 6.41 5.75 28.22
N VAL A 343 7.51 5.60 28.95
CA VAL A 343 8.86 5.63 28.40
C VAL A 343 9.20 4.25 27.86
N VAL A 344 9.50 4.18 26.57
CA VAL A 344 9.85 2.94 25.87
C VAL A 344 11.36 2.94 25.59
N GLU A 345 12.06 1.93 26.11
CA GLU A 345 13.49 1.72 25.94
C GLU A 345 13.77 0.24 25.69
N ASP A 346 14.61 -0.06 24.69
CA ASP A 346 15.00 -1.42 24.31
C ASP A 346 13.83 -2.41 24.14
N GLY A 347 12.69 -1.89 23.66
CA GLY A 347 11.47 -2.67 23.45
C GLY A 347 10.65 -2.96 24.71
N ARG A 348 10.93 -2.30 25.84
CA ARG A 348 10.23 -2.43 27.12
C ARG A 348 9.70 -1.07 27.58
N ILE A 349 8.68 -1.06 28.44
CA ILE A 349 8.29 0.16 29.15
C ILE A 349 9.17 0.26 30.39
N SER A 350 10.06 1.24 30.43
CA SER A 350 10.98 1.47 31.56
C SER A 350 10.34 2.31 32.67
N GLU A 351 9.51 3.29 32.29
CA GLU A 351 8.82 4.18 33.22
C GLU A 351 7.37 4.43 32.78
N LEU A 352 6.47 4.60 33.75
CA LEU A 352 5.05 4.87 33.54
C LEU A 352 4.53 5.79 34.65
N GLY A 353 4.01 6.96 34.30
CA GLY A 353 3.50 7.93 35.27
C GLY A 353 3.07 9.24 34.62
N SER A 354 2.63 10.20 35.42
CA SER A 354 2.38 11.58 34.97
C SER A 354 3.69 12.36 34.76
N HIS A 355 3.60 13.51 34.09
CA HIS A 355 4.76 14.38 33.86
C HIS A 355 5.50 14.71 35.16
N ASP A 356 4.78 15.20 36.16
CA ASP A 356 5.35 15.65 37.42
C ASP A 356 6.01 14.50 38.20
N GLU A 357 5.39 13.32 38.20
CA GLU A 357 5.95 12.12 38.86
C GLU A 357 7.26 11.68 38.21
N LEU A 358 7.31 11.65 36.87
CA LEU A 358 8.47 11.18 36.13
C LEU A 358 9.63 12.19 36.13
N VAL A 359 9.33 13.50 36.16
CA VAL A 359 10.36 14.54 36.35
C VAL A 359 10.93 14.47 37.76
N ALA A 360 10.08 14.32 38.79
CA ALA A 360 10.52 14.20 40.18
C ALA A 360 11.34 12.93 40.45
N ALA A 361 11.05 11.84 39.73
CA ALA A 361 11.81 10.58 39.81
C ALA A 361 13.24 10.68 39.21
N ASP A 362 13.55 11.76 38.48
CA ASP A 362 14.86 12.03 37.87
C ASP A 362 15.41 10.88 36.98
N GLY A 363 14.50 10.15 36.34
CA GLY A 363 14.81 8.98 35.51
C GLY A 363 15.08 9.26 34.04
N ALA A 364 14.85 8.26 33.20
CA ALA A 364 14.96 8.31 31.74
C ALA A 364 14.07 9.39 31.13
N TYR A 365 12.82 9.54 31.62
CA TYR A 365 11.95 10.63 31.18
C TYR A 365 12.56 12.01 31.49
N ALA A 366 13.03 12.23 32.72
CA ALA A 366 13.61 13.50 33.13
C ALA A 366 14.88 13.84 32.33
N ALA A 367 15.71 12.84 32.01
CA ALA A 367 16.87 12.99 31.13
C ALA A 367 16.46 13.39 29.70
N LEU A 368 15.46 12.71 29.11
CA LEU A 368 14.90 13.07 27.81
C LEU A 368 14.32 14.49 27.83
N TRP A 369 13.54 14.82 28.86
CA TRP A 369 12.94 16.14 29.06
C TRP A 369 13.98 17.25 29.11
N ARG A 370 15.07 17.08 29.87
CA ARG A 370 16.20 18.02 29.91
C ARG A 370 16.89 18.16 28.57
N SER A 371 17.15 17.05 27.87
CA SER A 371 17.80 17.06 26.56
C SER A 371 16.98 17.80 25.49
N TRP A 372 15.67 17.90 25.68
CA TRP A 372 14.77 18.64 24.81
C TRP A 372 14.60 20.13 25.21
N HIS A 373 15.02 20.52 26.41
CA HIS A 373 14.99 21.91 26.91
C HIS A 373 16.34 22.65 26.87
N GLY A 374 17.44 21.93 26.62
CA GLY A 374 18.78 22.51 26.45
C GLY A 374 19.16 22.59 24.99
#